data_AF-A0A2H3HSR3-F1
#
_entry.id   AF-A0A2H3HSR3-F1
#
_cell.length_a   1.000
_cell.length_b   1.000
_cell.length_c   1.000
_cell.angle_alpha   90.00
_cell.angle_beta   90.00
_cell.angle_gamma   90.00
#
_symmetry.space_group_name_H-M   'P 1'
#
loop_
_entity.id
_entity.type
_entity.pdbx_description
1 polymer ?
#
loop_
_entity_poly.entity_id
_entity_poly.type
_entity_poly.pdbx_seq_one_letter_code
_entity_poly.pdbx_strand_id
1 'polypeptide(L)'
;MSSPTSNPPSLTPSENTAPITIPPVNAVAISPTNQPAIISMALSPSPLERLPQEILLHINKLLIFCHASRLARTSKFLYRILNKELYKLAGKHDHWYPLYVAAATSNIATFERCLEFGAVIDSHWPLNSTLTFRHGQRLFLSLGWRPLRQAISSRQVEAVKWLLGHGADPDETFAEAVLLGLREAPLALAFRRGYGSLENVMPSRSILFALLEAGAGLDYIDEGPAEEIEAMYNDSSYISLYWWI
;
A
#
# COMPACT_ATOMS: atom_id res chain seq x y z
N MET A 1 -11.10 -68.57 -21.46
CA MET A 1 -10.74 -67.75 -20.28
C MET A 1 -11.79 -66.65 -20.19
N SER A 2 -12.35 -66.49 -19.00
CA SER A 2 -13.79 -66.40 -18.78
C SER A 2 -14.47 -65.09 -19.20
N SER A 3 -15.73 -65.28 -19.61
CA SER A 3 -16.62 -64.39 -20.35
C SER A 3 -17.15 -63.16 -19.59
N PRO A 4 -17.61 -62.13 -20.33
CA PRO A 4 -18.44 -61.00 -19.86
C PRO A 4 -19.93 -61.37 -19.84
N THR A 5 -20.80 -60.52 -19.26
CA THR A 5 -22.28 -60.29 -19.47
C THR A 5 -22.99 -59.98 -18.13
N SER A 6 -23.49 -58.76 -17.90
CA SER A 6 -24.79 -58.16 -18.28
C SER A 6 -26.00 -58.59 -17.44
N ASN A 7 -26.59 -57.60 -16.73
CA ASN A 7 -27.94 -57.45 -16.14
C ASN A 7 -29.11 -58.04 -16.98
N PRO A 8 -30.41 -58.05 -16.54
CA PRO A 8 -31.12 -57.94 -15.22
C PRO A 8 -32.27 -59.02 -15.15
N PRO A 9 -33.58 -58.83 -14.76
CA PRO A 9 -34.31 -58.01 -13.76
C PRO A 9 -35.36 -58.79 -12.89
N SER A 10 -35.98 -58.05 -11.95
CA SER A 10 -37.43 -58.06 -11.54
C SER A 10 -38.09 -59.25 -10.85
N LEU A 11 -38.71 -58.99 -9.68
CA LEU A 11 -40.15 -59.21 -9.37
C LEU A 11 -40.49 -58.73 -7.94
N THR A 12 -41.41 -57.77 -7.84
CA THR A 12 -42.20 -57.36 -6.64
C THR A 12 -43.26 -58.43 -6.31
N PRO A 13 -44.21 -58.22 -5.37
CA PRO A 13 -44.19 -57.83 -3.94
C PRO A 13 -44.95 -58.86 -3.06
N SER A 14 -44.74 -58.89 -1.74
CA SER A 14 -45.63 -59.51 -0.72
C SER A 14 -45.06 -59.14 0.66
N GLU A 15 -45.78 -58.85 1.75
CA GLU A 15 -47.19 -58.98 2.08
C GLU A 15 -47.38 -58.22 3.40
N ASN A 16 -48.55 -57.61 3.60
CA ASN A 16 -49.02 -57.08 4.87
C ASN A 16 -49.13 -58.20 5.93
N THR A 17 -48.65 -57.97 7.16
CA THR A 17 -49.29 -58.50 8.38
C THR A 17 -48.87 -57.64 9.59
N ALA A 18 -49.86 -57.12 10.32
CA ALA A 18 -49.72 -56.30 11.53
C ALA A 18 -49.52 -57.17 12.80
N PRO A 19 -49.66 -56.61 14.02
CA PRO A 19 -48.63 -56.03 14.88
C PRO A 19 -48.24 -56.97 16.06
N ILE A 20 -47.03 -56.82 16.61
CA ILE A 20 -46.65 -57.46 17.88
C ILE A 20 -46.10 -56.39 18.82
N THR A 21 -46.86 -56.10 19.88
CA THR A 21 -46.52 -55.17 20.97
C THR A 21 -45.99 -55.95 22.17
N ILE A 22 -44.73 -55.74 22.57
CA ILE A 22 -44.19 -56.08 23.90
C ILE A 22 -43.04 -55.06 24.25
N PRO A 23 -42.66 -54.87 25.52
CA PRO A 23 -42.81 -53.67 26.35
C PRO A 23 -41.49 -52.86 26.50
N PRO A 24 -41.39 -51.79 27.32
CA PRO A 24 -40.31 -50.80 27.18
C PRO A 24 -39.00 -51.32 27.76
N VAL A 25 -37.92 -51.18 27.00
CA VAL A 25 -36.56 -51.40 27.49
C VAL A 25 -35.94 -50.05 27.82
N ASN A 26 -35.51 -49.94 29.07
CA ASN A 26 -35.00 -48.76 29.75
C ASN A 26 -34.03 -47.92 28.90
N ALA A 27 -34.39 -46.65 28.69
CA ALA A 27 -33.49 -45.61 28.24
C ALA A 27 -32.42 -45.37 29.31
N VAL A 28 -31.20 -45.81 29.04
CA VAL A 28 -30.01 -45.41 29.79
C VAL A 28 -29.82 -43.90 29.58
N ALA A 29 -29.81 -43.18 30.70
CA ALA A 29 -29.68 -41.73 30.76
C ALA A 29 -28.45 -41.23 30.00
N ILE A 30 -28.67 -40.29 29.08
CA ILE A 30 -27.64 -39.50 28.43
C ILE A 30 -27.23 -38.42 29.45
N SER A 31 -26.08 -38.60 30.09
CA SER A 31 -25.40 -37.54 30.84
C SER A 31 -24.87 -36.49 29.86
N PRO A 32 -25.19 -35.20 30.01
CA PRO A 32 -24.63 -34.15 29.16
C PRO A 32 -23.26 -33.73 29.72
N THR A 33 -22.24 -34.53 29.46
CA THR A 33 -20.85 -34.14 29.74
C THR A 33 -20.04 -34.27 28.47
N ASN A 34 -20.27 -33.36 27.53
CA ASN A 34 -19.34 -33.01 26.47
C ASN A 34 -19.60 -31.56 26.07
N GLN A 35 -19.24 -30.63 26.96
CA GLN A 35 -18.91 -29.29 26.49
C GLN A 35 -17.62 -29.42 25.65
N PRO A 36 -17.57 -28.84 24.44
CA PRO A 36 -16.29 -28.69 23.78
C PRO A 36 -15.48 -27.76 24.67
N ALA A 37 -14.40 -28.28 25.25
CA ALA A 37 -13.40 -27.45 25.88
C ALA A 37 -12.91 -26.49 24.80
N ILE A 38 -13.45 -25.27 24.78
CA ILE A 38 -12.81 -24.14 24.15
C ILE A 38 -11.52 -24.01 24.95
N ILE A 39 -10.44 -24.56 24.39
CA ILE A 39 -9.09 -24.27 24.85
C ILE A 39 -8.92 -22.78 24.58
N SER A 40 -9.37 -21.97 25.54
CA SER A 40 -8.92 -20.60 25.71
C SER A 40 -7.44 -20.73 26.00
N MET A 41 -6.63 -20.76 24.93
CA MET A 41 -5.21 -20.45 25.02
C MET A 41 -5.14 -19.05 25.63
N ALA A 42 -5.04 -18.98 26.95
CA ALA A 42 -4.59 -17.81 27.65
C ALA A 42 -3.15 -17.59 27.19
N LEU A 43 -2.98 -16.89 26.07
CA LEU A 43 -1.69 -16.41 25.64
C LEU A 43 -1.19 -15.53 26.79
N SER A 44 -0.22 -16.03 27.55
CA SER A 44 0.43 -15.20 28.55
C SER A 44 0.93 -13.94 27.86
N PRO A 45 0.65 -12.74 28.39
CA PRO A 45 1.04 -11.51 27.74
C PRO A 45 2.54 -11.54 27.52
N SER A 46 2.94 -11.16 26.31
CA SER A 46 4.36 -11.19 25.95
C SER A 46 5.16 -10.35 26.94
N PRO A 47 6.46 -10.64 27.16
CA PRO A 47 7.27 -9.85 28.09
C PRO A 47 7.24 -8.34 27.78
N LEU A 48 7.10 -7.96 26.51
CA LEU A 48 6.96 -6.58 26.06
C LEU A 48 5.60 -5.96 26.42
N GLU A 49 4.53 -6.75 26.49
CA GLU A 49 3.19 -6.29 26.91
C GLU A 49 3.10 -6.04 28.42
N ARG A 50 4.05 -6.59 29.21
CA ARG A 50 4.15 -6.33 30.65
C ARG A 50 4.95 -5.08 30.98
N LEU A 51 5.65 -4.50 30.00
CA LEU A 51 6.43 -3.29 30.23
C LEU A 51 5.50 -2.07 30.39
N PRO A 52 5.85 -1.12 31.27
CA PRO A 52 5.15 0.16 31.34
C PRO A 52 5.19 0.89 29.99
N GLN A 53 4.13 1.62 29.69
CA GLN A 53 3.99 2.36 28.43
C GLN A 53 5.16 3.33 28.22
N GLU A 54 5.63 3.96 29.28
CA GLU A 54 6.73 4.93 29.27
C GLU A 54 8.03 4.32 28.74
N ILE A 55 8.32 3.07 29.12
CA ILE A 55 9.50 2.34 28.67
C ILE A 55 9.36 1.99 27.19
N LEU A 56 8.18 1.57 26.76
CA LEU A 56 7.90 1.29 25.34
C LEU A 56 8.08 2.55 24.48
N LEU A 57 7.60 3.70 24.96
CA LEU A 57 7.79 4.98 24.28
C LEU A 57 9.26 5.43 24.28
N HIS A 58 10.02 5.16 25.34
CA HIS A 58 11.44 5.46 25.40
C HIS A 58 12.23 4.61 24.39
N ILE A 59 11.94 3.30 24.31
CA ILE A 59 12.50 2.41 23.28
C ILE A 59 12.18 2.97 21.89
N ASN A 60 10.94 3.39 21.65
CA ASN A 60 10.52 3.93 20.36
C ASN A 60 11.32 5.17 19.94
N LYS A 61 11.69 6.05 20.88
CA LYS A 61 12.51 7.25 20.61
C LYS A 61 13.95 6.93 20.21
N LEU A 62 14.46 5.76 20.60
CA LEU A 62 15.83 5.32 20.29
C LEU A 62 15.91 4.62 18.92
N LEU A 63 14.77 4.23 18.35
CA LEU A 63 14.69 3.51 17.09
C LEU A 63 14.46 4.50 15.93
N ILE A 64 15.13 4.27 14.80
CA ILE A 64 14.77 4.92 13.54
C ILE A 64 13.37 4.48 13.09
N PHE A 65 12.68 5.33 12.34
CA PHE A 65 11.29 5.12 11.94
C PHE A 65 11.00 3.72 11.41
N CYS A 66 11.87 3.16 10.56
CA CYS A 66 11.61 1.86 9.92
C CYS A 66 11.67 0.69 10.91
N HIS A 67 12.56 0.71 11.90
CA HIS A 67 12.64 -0.32 12.94
C HIS A 67 11.49 -0.16 13.94
N ALA A 68 11.21 1.09 14.30
CA ALA A 68 10.13 1.44 15.20
C ALA A 68 8.76 1.03 14.61
N SER A 69 8.55 1.25 13.31
CA SER A 69 7.36 0.78 12.56
C SER A 69 7.27 -0.75 12.49
N ARG A 70 8.39 -1.45 12.30
CA ARG A 70 8.43 -2.92 12.33
C ARG A 70 8.05 -3.45 13.70
N LEU A 71 8.57 -2.86 14.78
CA LEU A 71 8.24 -3.22 16.16
C LEU A 71 6.75 -3.02 16.43
N ALA A 72 6.19 -1.85 16.07
CA ALA A 72 4.78 -1.56 16.25
C ALA A 72 3.87 -2.57 15.53
N ARG A 73 4.29 -3.10 14.38
CA ARG A 73 3.53 -4.09 13.60
C ARG A 73 3.55 -5.51 14.18
N THR A 74 4.40 -5.81 15.17
CA THR A 74 4.51 -7.16 15.74
C THR A 74 3.30 -7.56 16.60
N SER A 75 2.67 -6.61 17.28
CA SER A 75 1.50 -6.86 18.16
C SER A 75 0.48 -5.73 18.02
N LYS A 76 -0.82 -6.09 18.12
CA LYS A 76 -1.91 -5.10 18.16
C LYS A 76 -1.78 -4.15 19.35
N PHE A 77 -1.24 -4.62 20.48
CA PHE A 77 -0.98 -3.80 21.66
C PHE A 77 0.08 -2.73 21.35
N LEU A 78 1.24 -3.15 20.84
CA LEU A 78 2.33 -2.24 20.46
C LEU A 78 1.90 -1.27 19.36
N TYR A 79 1.12 -1.74 18.38
CA TYR A 79 0.59 -0.87 17.32
C TYR A 79 -0.23 0.29 17.91
N ARG A 80 -1.15 0.01 18.84
CA ARG A 80 -2.01 1.05 19.43
C ARG A 80 -1.22 2.11 20.19
N ILE A 81 -0.16 1.71 20.90
CA ILE A 81 0.66 2.60 21.71
C ILE A 81 1.66 3.36 20.84
N LEU A 82 2.44 2.65 20.04
CA LEU A 82 3.61 3.18 19.34
C LEU A 82 3.22 3.92 18.07
N ASN A 83 2.19 3.49 17.34
CA ASN A 83 1.87 4.07 16.03
C ASN A 83 1.58 5.57 16.08
N LYS A 84 0.94 6.08 17.14
CA LYS A 84 0.72 7.54 17.29
C LYS A 84 2.04 8.29 17.49
N GLU A 85 2.91 7.78 18.36
CA GLU A 85 4.19 8.43 18.65
C GLU A 85 5.19 8.30 17.49
N LEU A 86 5.08 7.23 16.68
CA LEU A 86 5.87 7.05 15.46
C LEU A 86 5.72 8.21 14.48
N TYR A 87 4.48 8.61 14.16
CA TYR A 87 4.26 9.70 13.21
C TYR A 87 4.60 11.08 13.80
N LYS A 88 4.39 11.28 15.11
CA LYS A 88 4.85 12.50 15.81
C LYS A 88 6.36 12.65 15.78
N LEU A 89 7.11 11.56 15.96
CA LEU A 89 8.57 11.57 15.89
C LEU A 89 9.06 11.69 14.45
N ALA A 90 8.36 11.07 13.50
CA ALA A 90 8.70 11.15 12.08
C ALA A 90 8.72 12.59 11.56
N GLY A 91 7.76 13.42 11.99
CA GLY A 91 7.75 14.84 11.66
C GLY A 91 8.87 15.65 12.30
N LYS A 92 9.35 15.25 13.49
CA LYS A 92 10.39 15.98 14.23
C LYS A 92 11.81 15.62 13.81
N HIS A 93 12.06 14.36 13.48
CA HIS A 93 13.42 13.83 13.32
C HIS A 93 13.67 13.18 11.96
N ASP A 94 12.64 12.63 11.32
CA ASP A 94 12.77 11.85 10.08
C ASP A 94 12.24 12.59 8.84
N HIS A 95 12.04 13.91 8.93
CA HIS A 95 11.62 14.77 7.82
C HIS A 95 10.42 14.21 7.05
N TRP A 96 9.46 13.62 7.76
CA TRP A 96 8.30 12.97 7.16
C TRP A 96 8.63 11.84 6.15
N TYR A 97 9.70 11.06 6.39
CA TYR A 97 10.00 9.82 5.66
C TYR A 97 8.78 8.96 5.27
N PRO A 98 7.77 8.74 6.16
CA PRO A 98 6.62 7.90 5.81
C PRO A 98 5.80 8.46 4.65
N LEU A 99 5.80 9.78 4.46
CA LEU A 99 5.15 10.49 3.36
C LEU A 99 5.77 10.11 2.00
N TYR A 100 7.09 10.04 1.93
CA TYR A 100 7.81 9.66 0.71
C TYR A 100 7.68 8.16 0.40
N VAL A 101 7.66 7.32 1.44
CA VAL A 101 7.36 5.89 1.27
C VAL A 101 5.94 5.69 0.76
N ALA A 102 4.96 6.44 1.28
CA ALA A 102 3.59 6.42 0.80
C ALA A 102 3.51 6.83 -0.67
N ALA A 103 4.23 7.89 -1.07
CA ALA A 103 4.33 8.33 -2.45
C ALA A 103 4.91 7.25 -3.38
N ALA A 104 5.95 6.53 -2.95
CA ALA A 104 6.56 5.48 -3.75
C ALA A 104 5.75 4.17 -3.84
N THR A 105 4.85 3.93 -2.87
CA THR A 105 4.10 2.66 -2.75
C THR A 105 2.59 2.80 -2.95
N SER A 106 2.09 4.01 -3.20
CA SER A 106 0.66 4.32 -3.32
C SER A 106 -0.16 4.00 -2.06
N ASN A 107 0.44 4.16 -0.87
CA ASN A 107 -0.24 3.87 0.39
C ASN A 107 -1.00 5.10 0.92
N ILE A 108 -2.25 5.24 0.47
CA ILE A 108 -3.14 6.35 0.85
C ILE A 108 -3.39 6.44 2.37
N ALA A 109 -3.51 5.30 3.06
CA ALA A 109 -3.71 5.29 4.51
C ALA A 109 -2.49 5.83 5.29
N THR A 110 -1.29 5.77 4.70
CA THR A 110 -0.10 6.42 5.29
C THR A 110 -0.10 7.91 5.00
N PHE A 111 -0.57 8.36 3.84
CA PHE A 111 -0.74 9.78 3.54
C PHE A 111 -1.69 10.45 4.53
N GLU A 112 -2.91 9.91 4.69
CA GLU A 112 -3.91 10.44 5.62
C GLU A 112 -3.34 10.54 7.03
N ARG A 113 -2.63 9.50 7.48
CA ARG A 113 -2.00 9.51 8.80
C ARG A 113 -0.90 10.56 8.93
N CYS A 114 -0.07 10.77 7.91
CA CYS A 114 0.91 11.86 7.93
C CYS A 114 0.22 13.22 8.09
N LEU A 115 -0.86 13.48 7.34
CA LEU A 115 -1.61 14.73 7.42
C LEU A 115 -2.29 14.91 8.78
N GLU A 116 -2.88 13.86 9.35
CA GLU A 116 -3.48 13.88 10.70
C GLU A 116 -2.50 14.37 11.77
N PHE A 117 -1.20 14.07 11.61
CA PHE A 117 -0.15 14.50 12.53
C PHE A 117 0.55 15.81 12.11
N GLY A 118 0.04 16.51 11.10
CA GLY A 118 0.49 17.83 10.68
C GLY A 118 1.62 17.82 9.64
N ALA A 119 1.74 16.76 8.83
CA ALA A 119 2.67 16.77 7.70
C ALA A 119 2.28 17.82 6.66
N VAL A 120 3.28 18.53 6.15
CA VAL A 120 3.14 19.43 5.01
C VAL A 120 3.31 18.61 3.73
N ILE A 121 2.41 18.78 2.76
CA ILE A 121 2.36 17.99 1.53
C ILE A 121 3.58 18.27 0.64
N ASP A 122 3.93 19.54 0.46
CA ASP A 122 5.12 19.97 -0.29
C ASP A 122 6.38 20.03 0.60
N SER A 123 6.57 19.03 1.46
CA SER A 123 7.83 18.91 2.19
C SER A 123 8.97 18.52 1.23
N HIS A 124 10.16 19.07 1.42
CA HIS A 124 11.35 18.64 0.68
C HIS A 124 12.15 17.61 1.46
N TRP A 125 12.61 16.57 0.76
CA TRP A 125 13.52 15.62 1.34
C TRP A 125 14.89 16.29 1.58
N PRO A 126 15.46 16.23 2.80
CA PRO A 126 16.70 16.94 3.12
C PRO A 126 17.87 16.48 2.25
N LEU A 127 18.66 17.46 1.78
CA LEU A 127 19.81 17.23 0.88
C LEU A 127 21.02 16.61 1.57
N ASN A 128 21.17 16.85 2.87
CA ASN A 128 22.29 16.38 3.68
C ASN A 128 22.04 15.01 4.32
N SER A 129 20.83 14.45 4.17
CA SER A 129 20.52 13.14 4.71
C SER A 129 21.05 12.09 3.74
N THR A 130 22.35 11.82 3.82
CA THR A 130 22.87 10.51 3.47
C THR A 130 22.30 9.54 4.50
N LEU A 131 21.02 9.17 4.38
CA LEU A 131 20.52 7.98 5.02
C LEU A 131 21.30 6.86 4.36
N THR A 132 22.41 6.47 5.00
CA THR A 132 23.00 5.17 4.78
C THR A 132 21.90 4.18 5.16
N PHE A 133 21.08 3.80 4.19
CA PHE A 133 20.25 2.61 4.25
C PHE A 133 21.23 1.42 4.28
N ARG A 134 21.94 1.25 5.40
CA ARG A 134 22.41 -0.08 5.77
C ARG A 134 21.14 -0.91 5.80
N HIS A 135 21.11 -1.93 4.96
CA HIS A 135 20.04 -2.94 4.84
C HIS A 135 19.01 -2.70 3.73
N GLY A 136 19.48 -2.66 2.48
CA GLY A 136 18.93 -3.51 1.40
C GLY A 136 17.47 -3.32 0.98
N GLN A 137 16.78 -2.27 1.44
CA GLN A 137 15.44 -1.91 0.92
C GLN A 137 15.53 -0.71 -0.01
N ARG A 138 14.83 -0.88 -1.13
CA ARG A 138 15.11 -0.35 -2.47
C ARG A 138 14.41 0.99 -2.77
N LEU A 139 14.15 1.81 -1.75
CA LEU A 139 13.56 3.13 -1.95
C LEU A 139 14.69 4.13 -2.08
N PHE A 140 15.16 4.33 -3.31
CA PHE A 140 16.03 5.45 -3.65
C PHE A 140 15.21 6.74 -3.52
N LEU A 141 15.16 7.30 -2.31
CA LEU A 141 14.68 8.65 -2.11
C LEU A 141 15.73 9.60 -2.67
N SER A 142 15.37 10.29 -3.74
CA SER A 142 16.25 11.28 -4.35
C SER A 142 16.25 12.56 -3.50
N LEU A 143 17.46 13.07 -3.26
CA LEU A 143 17.68 14.25 -2.44
C LEU A 143 16.91 15.46 -3.00
N GLY A 144 16.30 16.26 -2.11
CA GLY A 144 15.60 17.49 -2.49
C GLY A 144 14.21 17.31 -3.08
N TRP A 145 13.79 16.08 -3.38
CA TRP A 145 12.49 15.83 -4.00
C TRP A 145 11.33 16.03 -3.04
N ARG A 146 10.19 16.45 -3.59
CA ARG A 146 8.88 16.43 -2.92
C ARG A 146 8.19 15.07 -3.06
N PRO A 147 7.20 14.76 -2.20
CA PRO A 147 6.39 13.56 -2.33
C PRO A 147 5.78 13.38 -3.72
N LEU A 148 5.34 14.47 -4.37
CA LEU A 148 4.78 14.43 -5.72
C LEU A 148 5.79 13.89 -6.73
N ARG A 149 7.01 14.43 -6.74
CA ARG A 149 8.08 14.00 -7.65
C ARG A 149 8.49 12.53 -7.41
N GLN A 150 8.49 12.10 -6.14
CA GLN A 150 8.71 10.69 -5.78
C GLN A 150 7.61 9.77 -6.33
N ALA A 151 6.34 10.17 -6.24
CA ALA A 151 5.21 9.41 -6.77
C ALA A 151 5.28 9.27 -8.30
N ILE A 152 5.60 10.37 -9.00
CA ILE A 152 5.79 10.40 -10.46
C ILE A 152 6.93 9.46 -10.87
N SER A 153 8.09 9.57 -10.22
CA SER A 153 9.25 8.71 -10.52
C SER A 153 8.96 7.23 -10.29
N SER A 154 8.08 6.94 -9.32
CA SER A 154 7.64 5.58 -8.99
C SER A 154 6.42 5.12 -9.80
N ARG A 155 5.88 5.98 -10.69
CA ARG A 155 4.69 5.77 -11.53
C ARG A 155 3.42 5.39 -10.76
N GLN A 156 3.25 5.96 -9.57
CA GLN A 156 2.08 5.70 -8.72
C GLN A 156 0.95 6.69 -9.02
N VAL A 157 0.03 6.30 -9.91
CA VAL A 157 -1.06 7.16 -10.41
C VAL A 157 -1.96 7.66 -9.29
N GLU A 158 -2.39 6.78 -8.39
CA GLU A 158 -3.30 7.12 -7.30
C GLU A 158 -2.63 8.04 -6.28
N ALA A 159 -1.33 7.84 -6.00
CA ALA A 159 -0.56 8.73 -5.14
C ALA A 159 -0.44 10.14 -5.75
N VAL A 160 -0.19 10.25 -7.06
CA VAL A 160 -0.12 11.55 -7.75
C VAL A 160 -1.46 12.27 -7.66
N LYS A 161 -2.56 11.60 -8.03
CA LYS A 161 -3.91 12.19 -7.96
C LYS A 161 -4.27 12.62 -6.54
N TRP A 162 -3.91 11.80 -5.55
CA TRP A 162 -4.16 12.12 -4.14
C TRP A 162 -3.37 13.35 -3.69
N LEU A 163 -2.08 13.45 -4.03
CA LEU A 163 -1.23 14.58 -3.67
C LEU A 163 -1.71 15.89 -4.32
N LEU A 164 -2.02 15.86 -5.62
CA LEU A 164 -2.55 17.02 -6.35
C LEU A 164 -3.90 17.47 -5.79
N GLY A 165 -4.80 16.52 -5.50
CA GLY A 165 -6.10 16.80 -4.89
C GLY A 165 -6.03 17.41 -3.48
N HIS A 166 -4.90 17.26 -2.79
CA HIS A 166 -4.66 17.88 -1.48
C HIS A 166 -3.80 19.15 -1.56
N GLY A 167 -3.55 19.68 -2.76
CA GLY A 167 -2.88 20.97 -2.97
C GLY A 167 -1.36 20.89 -3.11
N ALA A 168 -0.81 19.75 -3.52
CA ALA A 168 0.58 19.69 -3.97
C ALA A 168 0.76 20.54 -5.23
N ASP A 169 1.80 21.38 -5.26
CA ASP A 169 2.12 22.19 -6.44
C ASP A 169 2.58 21.29 -7.62
N PRO A 170 1.87 21.31 -8.76
CA PRO A 170 2.17 20.46 -9.92
C PRO A 170 3.44 20.87 -10.68
N ASP A 171 3.93 22.10 -10.50
CA ASP A 171 5.07 22.65 -11.22
C ASP A 171 6.38 22.45 -10.47
N GLU A 172 7.52 22.70 -11.14
CA GLU A 172 8.82 22.64 -10.50
C GLU A 172 9.02 23.83 -9.55
N THR A 173 9.35 23.53 -8.30
CA THR A 173 9.74 24.57 -7.36
C THR A 173 11.19 25.01 -7.61
N PHE A 174 11.50 26.28 -7.31
CA PHE A 174 12.87 26.80 -7.40
C PHE A 174 13.88 25.94 -6.61
N ALA A 175 13.46 25.40 -5.46
CA ALA A 175 14.25 24.47 -4.68
C ALA A 175 14.64 23.24 -5.52
N GLU A 176 13.69 22.58 -6.18
CA GLU A 176 14.00 21.43 -7.03
C GLU A 176 14.89 21.80 -8.22
N ALA A 177 14.59 22.90 -8.91
CA ALA A 177 15.32 23.38 -10.09
C ALA A 177 16.79 23.70 -9.79
N VAL A 178 17.06 24.36 -8.66
CA VAL A 178 18.43 24.78 -8.28
C VAL A 178 19.21 23.64 -7.65
N LEU A 179 18.54 22.78 -6.88
CA LEU A 179 19.22 21.75 -6.07
C LEU A 179 19.61 20.52 -6.88
N LEU A 180 18.92 20.22 -7.98
CA LEU A 180 19.18 19.02 -8.79
C LEU A 180 20.16 19.26 -9.94
N GLY A 181 20.47 20.52 -10.29
CA GLY A 181 21.26 20.85 -11.49
C GLY A 181 20.64 20.37 -12.81
N LEU A 182 19.43 19.82 -12.73
CA LEU A 182 18.60 19.29 -13.80
C LEU A 182 17.24 19.95 -13.61
N ARG A 183 17.01 21.03 -14.36
CA ARG A 183 15.67 21.61 -14.49
C ARG A 183 14.84 20.62 -15.28
N GLU A 184 14.02 19.85 -14.59
CA GLU A 184 13.10 18.94 -15.24
C GLU A 184 11.78 19.08 -14.51
N ALA A 185 10.82 19.74 -15.17
CA ALA A 185 9.48 19.89 -14.65
C ALA A 185 8.86 18.52 -14.32
N PRO A 186 8.02 18.40 -13.27
CA PRO A 186 7.31 17.17 -12.95
C PRO A 186 6.58 16.56 -14.16
N LEU A 187 6.06 17.42 -15.04
CA LEU A 187 5.41 17.06 -16.29
C LEU A 187 6.40 16.45 -17.32
N ALA A 188 7.59 17.04 -17.50
CA ALA A 188 8.66 16.47 -18.33
C ALA A 188 9.16 15.12 -17.77
N LEU A 189 9.31 15.02 -16.44
CA LEU A 189 9.67 13.78 -15.76
C LEU A 189 8.63 12.68 -16.04
N ALA A 190 7.34 13.00 -15.93
CA ALA A 190 6.26 12.06 -16.23
C ALA A 190 6.32 11.59 -17.70
N PHE A 191 6.54 12.50 -18.64
CA PHE A 191 6.67 12.17 -20.06
C PHE A 191 7.84 11.22 -20.33
N ARG A 192 9.02 11.54 -19.79
CA ARG A 192 10.22 10.69 -19.93
C ARG A 192 10.04 9.31 -19.30
N ARG A 193 9.25 9.20 -18.22
CA ARG A 193 8.98 7.90 -17.57
C ARG A 193 8.06 6.99 -18.38
N GLY A 194 7.34 7.52 -19.36
CA GLY A 194 6.56 6.74 -20.33
C GLY A 194 7.42 6.02 -21.37
N TYR A 195 8.68 6.42 -21.52
CA TYR A 195 9.60 5.84 -22.50
C TYR A 195 9.89 4.35 -22.28
N GLY A 196 9.94 3.59 -23.38
CA GLY A 196 10.55 2.27 -23.48
C GLY A 196 9.66 1.04 -23.26
N SER A 197 8.71 1.06 -22.31
CA SER A 197 7.84 -0.12 -22.05
C SER A 197 6.36 0.25 -22.05
N LEU A 198 5.55 -0.57 -22.71
CA LEU A 198 4.09 -0.46 -22.75
C LEU A 198 3.46 -0.40 -21.35
N GLU A 199 4.05 -1.12 -20.38
CA GLU A 199 3.58 -1.13 -18.99
C GLU A 199 3.72 0.24 -18.31
N ASN A 200 4.64 1.08 -18.79
CA ASN A 200 4.87 2.42 -18.26
C ASN A 200 4.03 3.49 -18.98
N VAL A 201 3.61 3.24 -20.22
CA VAL A 201 2.85 4.18 -21.06
C VAL A 201 1.55 4.61 -20.37
N MET A 202 0.71 3.67 -19.96
CA MET A 202 -0.61 4.00 -19.39
C MET A 202 -0.53 4.73 -18.04
N PRO A 203 0.32 4.31 -17.08
CA PRO A 203 0.51 5.05 -15.84
C PRO A 203 1.09 6.45 -16.09
N SER A 204 2.10 6.57 -16.94
CA SER A 204 2.75 7.86 -17.21
C SER A 204 1.82 8.84 -17.89
N ARG A 205 1.01 8.34 -18.84
CA ARG A 205 -0.07 9.12 -19.47
C ARG A 205 -1.11 9.60 -18.47
N SER A 206 -1.55 8.72 -17.58
CA SER A 206 -2.52 9.07 -16.53
C SER A 206 -1.97 10.13 -15.58
N ILE A 207 -0.67 10.09 -15.29
CA ILE A 207 0.02 11.07 -14.48
C ILE A 207 0.15 12.41 -15.21
N LEU A 208 0.49 12.40 -16.51
CA LEU A 208 0.53 13.61 -17.34
C LEU A 208 -0.80 14.35 -17.31
N PHE A 209 -1.91 13.62 -17.54
CA PHE A 209 -3.24 14.22 -17.53
C PHE A 209 -3.61 14.77 -16.16
N ALA A 210 -3.28 14.05 -15.08
CA ALA A 210 -3.52 14.55 -13.73
C ALA A 210 -2.75 15.85 -13.44
N LEU A 211 -1.51 15.97 -13.94
CA LEU A 211 -0.71 17.20 -13.79
C LEU A 211 -1.30 18.36 -14.60
N LEU A 212 -1.71 18.12 -15.85
CA LEU A 212 -2.37 19.13 -16.69
C LEU A 212 -3.70 19.61 -16.08
N GLU A 213 -4.52 18.68 -15.58
CA GLU A 213 -5.77 19.00 -14.87
C GLU A 213 -5.52 19.81 -13.58
N ALA A 214 -4.37 19.60 -12.92
CA ALA A 214 -3.96 20.38 -11.76
C ALA A 214 -3.38 21.77 -12.14
N GLY A 215 -3.21 22.06 -13.42
CA GLY A 215 -2.72 23.35 -13.92
C GLY A 215 -1.21 23.42 -14.15
N ALA A 216 -0.52 22.28 -14.32
CA ALA A 216 0.90 22.26 -14.66
C ALA A 216 1.19 23.03 -15.96
N GLY A 217 2.22 23.88 -15.94
CA GLY A 217 2.67 24.63 -17.10
C GLY A 217 3.50 23.79 -18.09
N LEU A 218 3.37 24.09 -19.38
CA LEU A 218 4.22 23.53 -20.44
C LEU A 218 5.49 24.36 -20.69
N ASP A 219 5.57 25.57 -20.11
CA ASP A 219 6.59 26.59 -20.41
C ASP A 219 8.04 26.14 -20.17
N TYR A 220 8.24 25.13 -19.34
CA TYR A 220 9.55 24.62 -18.94
C TYR A 220 9.92 23.30 -19.62
N ILE A 221 9.20 22.92 -20.67
CA ILE A 221 9.41 21.69 -21.44
C ILE A 221 9.95 22.06 -22.82
N ASP A 222 10.88 21.25 -23.33
CA ASP A 222 11.35 21.37 -24.71
C ASP A 222 10.16 21.32 -25.69
N GLU A 223 10.21 22.10 -26.78
CA GLU A 223 9.07 22.27 -27.72
C GLU A 223 8.52 20.93 -28.24
N GLY A 224 9.38 19.96 -28.57
CA GLY A 224 8.96 18.64 -29.09
C GLY A 224 8.11 17.83 -28.09
N PRO A 225 8.60 17.53 -26.88
CA PRO A 225 7.80 16.86 -25.86
C PRO A 225 6.53 17.63 -25.47
N ALA A 226 6.54 18.97 -25.50
CA ALA A 226 5.35 19.77 -25.18
C ALA A 226 4.22 19.56 -26.21
N GLU A 227 4.52 19.62 -27.51
CA GLU A 227 3.56 19.37 -28.59
C GLU A 227 2.96 17.96 -28.51
N GLU A 228 3.78 16.96 -28.22
CA GLU A 228 3.36 15.57 -28.07
C GLU A 228 2.43 15.37 -26.88
N ILE A 229 2.70 16.05 -25.75
CA ILE A 229 1.82 16.04 -24.57
C ILE A 229 0.47 16.67 -24.90
N GLU A 230 0.47 17.81 -25.58
CA GLU A 230 -0.75 18.49 -26.01
C GLU A 230 -1.56 17.64 -26.99
N ALA A 231 -0.90 17.01 -27.97
CA ALA A 231 -1.54 16.08 -28.91
C ALA A 231 -2.17 14.88 -28.18
N MET A 232 -1.47 14.30 -27.19
CA MET A 232 -2.01 13.21 -26.36
C MET A 232 -3.19 13.65 -25.50
N TYR A 233 -3.19 14.90 -25.02
CA TYR A 233 -4.29 15.44 -24.22
C TYR A 233 -5.54 15.70 -25.07
N ASN A 234 -5.36 16.22 -26.29
CA ASN A 234 -6.45 16.51 -27.22
C ASN A 234 -7.05 15.26 -27.87
N ASP A 235 -6.23 14.26 -28.20
CA ASP A 235 -6.69 12.99 -28.77
C ASP A 235 -6.43 11.82 -27.81
N SER A 236 -7.53 11.31 -27.23
CA SER A 236 -7.46 10.19 -26.30
C SER A 236 -6.95 8.87 -26.90
N SER A 237 -6.96 8.72 -28.22
CA SER A 237 -6.46 7.54 -28.93
C SER A 237 -4.98 7.65 -29.29
N TYR A 238 -4.42 8.87 -29.26
CA TYR A 238 -3.03 9.13 -29.58
C TYR A 238 -2.10 8.77 -28.43
N ILE A 239 -0.99 8.11 -28.78
CA ILE A 239 0.12 7.82 -27.87
C ILE A 239 1.39 8.28 -28.57
N SER A 240 2.16 9.12 -27.87
CA SER A 240 3.36 9.73 -28.42
C SER A 240 4.30 8.72 -29.08
N LEU A 241 4.77 9.06 -30.28
CA LEU A 241 5.76 8.26 -31.02
C LEU A 241 7.06 8.08 -30.24
N TYR A 242 7.40 9.03 -29.37
CA TYR A 242 8.56 8.97 -28.49
C TYR A 242 8.54 7.77 -27.56
N TRP A 243 7.38 7.21 -27.21
CA TRP A 243 7.30 6.07 -26.29
C TRP A 243 7.46 4.70 -26.97
N TRP A 244 7.45 4.67 -28.30
CA TRP A 244 7.54 3.45 -29.11
C TRP A 244 8.92 3.20 -29.72
N ILE A 245 9.84 4.17 -29.60
CA ILE A 245 11.23 4.10 -30.08
C ILE A 245 12.12 3.49 -29.01
#